data_AF-A0A0G1YZZ5-F1
#
_entry.id   AF-A0A0G1YZZ5-F1
#
_cell.length_a   1.000
_cell.length_b   1.000
_cell.length_c   1.000
_cell.angle_alpha   90.00
_cell.angle_beta   90.00
_cell.angle_gamma   90.00
#
_symmetry.space_group_name_H-M   'P 1'
#
loop_
_entity.id
_entity.type
_entity.pdbx_description
1 polymer ?
#
loop_
_entity_poly.entity_id
_entity_poly.type
_entity_poly.pdbx_seq_one_letter_code
_entity_poly.pdbx_strand_id
1 'polypeptide(L)'
;MTSNERILFFTSVVVLSALVVGGIFFSFRSPSAGTARIFPQPAAEKKTEIPFRPENLVWQEISSSTPWTARDSHAAAVFQGKIWLTGGLNGNSLSFEDGRVPYENAEYFNDIWYSEDGANWTRVVEHAPWPPRRSQQLAVFKRKLWLVGGWGPKDG
;
A
#
# COMPACT_ATOMS: atom_id res chain seq x y z
N MET A 1 -20.70 38.00 68.02
CA MET A 1 -20.30 36.60 67.86
C MET A 1 -19.51 36.18 69.09
N THR A 2 -20.04 35.19 69.82
CA THR A 2 -19.64 34.80 71.18
C THR A 2 -18.56 33.71 71.14
N SER A 3 -17.92 33.40 72.28
CA SER A 3 -16.73 32.51 72.37
C SER A 3 -16.91 31.12 71.75
N ASN A 4 -18.14 30.68 71.50
CA ASN A 4 -18.45 29.37 70.93
C ASN A 4 -18.44 29.34 69.40
N GLU A 5 -18.39 30.51 68.73
CA GLU A 5 -18.19 30.62 67.28
C GLU A 5 -16.69 30.70 66.91
N ARG A 6 -15.81 30.85 67.90
CA ARG A 6 -14.34 30.78 67.72
C ARG A 6 -13.78 29.36 67.79
N ILE A 7 -14.56 28.37 68.25
CA ILE A 7 -14.10 26.98 68.41
C ILE A 7 -14.47 26.11 67.19
N LEU A 8 -15.48 26.50 66.40
CA LEU A 8 -15.92 25.76 65.21
C LEU A 8 -15.28 26.21 63.89
N PHE A 9 -14.50 27.30 63.87
CA PHE A 9 -13.65 27.63 62.72
C PHE A 9 -12.22 27.07 62.83
N PHE A 10 -11.80 26.67 64.04
CA PHE A 10 -10.47 26.10 64.31
C PHE A 10 -10.36 24.58 64.08
N THR A 11 -11.44 23.90 63.70
CA THR A 11 -11.38 22.48 63.28
C THR A 11 -11.50 22.26 61.77
N SER A 12 -11.72 23.31 60.96
CA SER A 12 -11.86 23.16 59.50
C SER A 12 -10.68 23.72 58.68
N VAL A 13 -9.77 24.49 59.27
CA VAL A 13 -8.56 25.03 58.58
C VAL A 13 -7.26 24.30 58.97
N VAL A 14 -7.31 23.41 59.98
CA VAL A 14 -6.19 22.50 60.34
C VAL A 14 -6.10 21.29 59.38
N VAL A 15 -7.08 21.09 58.48
CA VAL A 15 -6.99 20.05 57.42
C VAL A 15 -6.44 20.62 56.09
N LEU A 16 -6.27 21.94 55.95
CA LEU A 16 -5.74 22.54 54.71
C LEU A 16 -4.50 23.42 54.93
N SER A 17 -3.74 23.14 55.98
CA SER A 17 -2.44 23.78 56.28
C SER A 17 -1.32 22.74 56.46
N ALA A 18 -1.35 21.68 55.66
CA ALA A 18 -0.31 20.65 55.62
C ALA A 18 0.36 20.43 54.25
N LEU A 19 0.09 21.27 53.23
CA LEU A 19 0.67 21.07 51.89
C LEU A 19 0.99 22.37 51.13
N VAL A 20 1.72 23.32 51.75
CA VAL A 20 2.36 24.41 50.94
C VAL A 20 3.84 24.68 51.24
N VAL A 21 4.47 24.27 52.34
CA VAL A 21 5.91 24.61 52.52
C VAL A 21 6.71 23.45 53.11
N GLY A 22 7.27 22.62 52.24
CA GLY A 22 8.20 21.54 52.59
C GLY A 22 8.43 20.66 51.37
N GLY A 23 9.58 20.82 50.73
CA GLY A 23 9.86 20.30 49.39
C GLY A 23 9.56 18.80 49.23
N ILE A 24 9.00 18.47 48.07
CA ILE A 24 9.11 17.12 47.53
C ILE A 24 9.65 17.30 46.12
N PHE A 25 10.97 17.12 46.00
CA PHE A 25 11.55 16.62 44.76
C PHE A 25 10.68 15.45 44.31
N PHE A 26 9.99 15.57 43.19
CA PHE A 26 9.60 14.37 42.46
C PHE A 26 10.90 13.76 41.94
N SER A 27 11.60 13.01 42.80
CA SER A 27 12.47 11.96 42.33
C SER A 27 11.54 10.98 41.63
N PHE A 28 11.44 11.11 40.30
CA PHE A 28 11.00 10.02 39.46
C PHE A 28 11.96 8.86 39.77
N ARG A 29 11.57 8.00 40.71
CA ARG A 29 12.17 6.69 40.80
C ARG A 29 11.70 6.00 39.54
N SER A 30 12.58 5.91 38.54
CA SER A 30 12.36 5.00 37.42
C SER A 30 11.91 3.66 38.03
N PRO A 31 10.84 3.04 37.51
CA PRO A 31 10.52 1.67 37.90
C PRO A 31 11.83 0.89 37.81
N SER A 32 12.24 0.22 38.90
CA SER A 32 13.40 -0.68 38.84
C SER A 32 13.19 -1.53 37.62
N ALA A 33 14.16 -1.56 36.70
CA ALA A 33 14.07 -2.26 35.43
C ALA A 33 13.45 -3.64 35.68
N GLY A 34 12.14 -3.75 35.45
CA GLY A 34 11.44 -5.01 35.55
C GLY A 34 12.11 -5.86 34.50
N THR A 35 12.57 -7.05 34.90
CA THR A 35 13.27 -8.01 34.05
C THR A 35 12.69 -7.92 32.65
N ALA A 36 13.49 -7.39 31.71
CA ALA A 36 13.05 -7.23 30.34
C ALA A 36 12.47 -8.57 29.91
N ARG A 37 11.20 -8.59 29.48
CA ARG A 37 10.67 -9.79 28.85
C ARG A 37 11.51 -9.99 27.60
N ILE A 38 12.47 -10.90 27.68
CA ILE A 38 13.21 -11.40 26.54
C ILE A 38 12.17 -12.17 25.74
N PHE A 39 11.56 -11.50 24.77
CA PHE A 39 10.94 -12.20 23.67
C PHE A 39 12.11 -12.88 22.95
N PRO A 40 12.17 -14.21 22.89
CA PRO A 40 13.17 -14.86 22.05
C PRO A 40 12.93 -14.32 20.64
N GLN A 41 13.90 -13.55 20.15
CA GLN A 41 13.89 -13.14 18.77
C GLN A 41 13.87 -14.43 17.96
N PRO A 42 12.86 -14.66 17.10
CA PRO A 42 12.88 -15.79 16.20
C PRO A 42 14.25 -15.79 15.54
N ALA A 43 14.94 -16.94 15.56
CA ALA A 43 16.25 -17.07 14.94
C ALA A 43 16.18 -16.39 13.59
N ALA A 44 17.06 -15.41 13.35
CA ALA A 44 17.03 -14.63 12.12
C ALA A 44 16.94 -15.60 10.95
N GLU A 45 15.81 -15.61 10.25
CA GLU A 45 15.67 -16.43 9.06
C GLU A 45 16.82 -16.04 8.15
N LYS A 46 17.63 -17.04 7.78
CA LYS A 46 18.75 -16.84 6.89
C LYS A 46 18.17 -16.30 5.59
N LYS A 47 18.26 -14.98 5.38
CA LYS A 47 17.77 -14.32 4.18
C LYS A 47 18.52 -14.96 3.02
N THR A 48 17.84 -15.82 2.26
CA THR A 48 18.40 -16.41 1.05
C THR A 48 18.64 -15.25 0.09
N GLU A 49 19.87 -14.78 0.05
CA GLU A 49 20.27 -13.73 -0.88
C GLU A 49 20.32 -14.36 -2.26
N ILE A 50 19.36 -14.03 -3.11
CA ILE A 50 19.39 -14.40 -4.52
C ILE A 50 20.49 -13.54 -5.14
N PRO A 51 21.64 -14.11 -5.54
CA PRO A 51 22.74 -13.30 -6.06
C PRO A 51 22.27 -12.58 -7.32
N PHE A 52 22.47 -11.26 -7.37
CA PHE A 52 22.27 -10.48 -8.59
C PHE A 52 23.29 -10.92 -9.63
N ARG A 53 22.81 -11.48 -10.74
CA ARG A 53 23.62 -11.98 -11.86
C ARG A 53 23.30 -11.15 -13.11
N PRO A 54 23.96 -10.00 -13.33
CA PRO A 54 23.69 -9.15 -14.49
C PRO A 54 23.97 -9.86 -15.81
N GLU A 55 24.81 -10.89 -15.83
CA GLU A 55 25.05 -11.76 -16.98
C GLU A 55 23.79 -12.52 -17.44
N ASN A 56 22.80 -12.68 -16.56
CA ASN A 56 21.51 -13.28 -16.89
C ASN A 56 20.48 -12.25 -17.38
N LEU A 57 20.84 -10.95 -17.44
CA LEU A 57 19.98 -9.89 -17.97
C LEU A 57 20.11 -9.76 -19.48
N VAL A 58 19.89 -10.87 -20.18
CA VAL A 58 19.80 -10.87 -21.65
C VAL A 58 18.34 -10.67 -22.03
N TRP A 59 18.07 -9.62 -22.80
CA TRP A 59 16.75 -9.37 -23.35
C TRP A 59 16.57 -10.22 -24.61
N GLN A 60 15.51 -11.02 -24.63
CA GLN A 60 15.10 -11.80 -25.78
C GLN A 60 13.61 -11.55 -26.04
N GLU A 61 13.29 -11.24 -27.29
CA GLU A 61 11.91 -11.23 -27.76
C GLU A 61 11.38 -12.67 -27.86
N ILE A 62 10.32 -12.97 -27.13
CA ILE A 62 9.72 -14.31 -27.08
C ILE A 62 8.63 -14.49 -28.16
N SER A 63 7.95 -13.41 -28.55
CA SER A 63 6.98 -13.40 -29.63
C SER A 63 6.91 -12.02 -30.27
N SER A 64 6.84 -11.99 -31.61
CA SER A 64 6.69 -10.77 -32.41
C SER A 64 5.24 -10.35 -32.63
N SER A 65 4.29 -11.10 -32.07
CA SER A 65 2.88 -10.78 -32.18
C SER A 65 2.12 -11.23 -30.93
N THR A 66 1.01 -10.55 -30.68
CA THR A 66 0.08 -10.85 -29.58
C THR A 66 -1.35 -10.85 -30.10
N PRO A 67 -2.27 -11.62 -29.51
CA PRO A 67 -3.66 -11.68 -29.95
C PRO A 67 -4.50 -10.46 -29.54
N TRP A 68 -3.90 -9.50 -28.83
CA TRP A 68 -4.52 -8.23 -28.48
C TRP A 68 -3.91 -7.06 -29.24
N THR A 69 -4.72 -6.02 -29.37
CA THR A 69 -4.33 -4.71 -29.87
C THR A 69 -3.19 -4.11 -29.06
N ALA A 70 -2.32 -3.37 -29.75
CA ALA A 70 -1.26 -2.56 -29.16
C ALA A 70 -1.80 -1.70 -28.01
N ARG A 71 -1.08 -1.66 -26.89
CA ARG A 71 -1.54 -0.98 -25.69
C ARG A 71 -0.42 -0.45 -24.81
N ASP A 72 -0.56 0.79 -24.36
CA ASP A 72 0.26 1.45 -23.35
C ASP A 72 -0.42 1.36 -21.97
N SER A 73 0.36 1.45 -20.90
CA SER A 73 -0.11 1.67 -19.53
C SER A 73 -1.08 0.58 -19.03
N HIS A 74 -0.91 -0.64 -19.53
CA HIS A 74 -1.56 -1.83 -19.00
C HIS A 74 -0.89 -2.28 -17.70
N ALA A 75 -1.59 -3.07 -16.90
CA ALA A 75 -1.05 -3.66 -15.69
C ALA A 75 -0.71 -5.13 -15.94
N ALA A 76 0.38 -5.59 -15.34
CA ALA A 76 0.76 -7.00 -15.36
C ALA A 76 1.21 -7.49 -13.99
N ALA A 77 0.97 -8.77 -13.68
CA ALA A 77 1.46 -9.43 -12.48
C ALA A 77 1.60 -10.94 -12.69
N VAL A 78 2.57 -11.56 -12.00
CA VAL A 78 2.68 -13.03 -11.95
C VAL A 78 1.86 -13.56 -10.79
N PHE A 79 0.93 -14.48 -11.07
CA PHE A 79 0.08 -15.11 -10.07
C PHE A 79 -0.30 -16.53 -10.49
N GLN A 80 -0.10 -17.49 -9.58
CA GLN A 80 -0.38 -18.92 -9.81
C GLN A 80 0.32 -19.48 -11.07
N GLY A 81 1.59 -19.13 -11.27
CA GLY A 81 2.39 -19.62 -12.40
C GLY A 81 1.99 -19.05 -13.77
N LYS A 82 1.20 -17.97 -13.79
CA LYS A 82 0.77 -17.29 -15.01
C LYS A 82 1.13 -15.82 -14.95
N ILE A 83 1.44 -15.24 -16.10
CA ILE A 83 1.51 -13.79 -16.30
C ILE A 83 0.09 -13.33 -16.59
N TRP A 84 -0.42 -12.39 -15.79
CA TRP A 84 -1.73 -11.76 -15.97
C TRP A 84 -1.54 -10.36 -16.54
N LEU A 85 -2.42 -9.96 -17.46
CA LEU A 85 -2.42 -8.64 -18.09
C LEU A 85 -3.85 -8.09 -18.14
N THR A 86 -4.02 -6.81 -17.83
CA THR A 86 -5.32 -6.13 -17.96
C THR A 86 -5.18 -4.62 -18.17
N GLY A 87 -6.16 -4.05 -18.86
CA GLY A 87 -6.33 -2.62 -19.06
C GLY A 87 -5.32 -2.01 -20.03
N GLY A 88 -5.08 -0.71 -19.85
CA GLY A 88 -4.29 0.11 -20.75
C GLY A 88 -5.13 0.81 -21.81
N LEU A 89 -4.46 1.44 -22.77
CA LEU A 89 -5.09 2.09 -23.92
C LEU A 89 -4.30 1.91 -25.20
N ASN A 90 -4.96 2.06 -26.34
CA ASN A 90 -4.34 2.14 -27.65
C ASN A 90 -4.38 3.58 -28.16
N GLY A 91 -3.22 4.24 -28.19
CA GLY A 91 -3.04 5.59 -28.72
C GLY A 91 -2.53 5.63 -30.16
N ASN A 92 -2.28 4.48 -30.81
CA ASN A 92 -1.57 4.45 -32.09
C ASN A 92 -2.37 5.06 -33.25
N SER A 93 -3.70 5.12 -33.14
CA SER A 93 -4.58 5.68 -34.17
C SER A 93 -4.83 7.19 -34.00
N LEU A 94 -4.19 7.83 -33.02
CA LEU A 94 -4.37 9.26 -32.75
C LEU A 94 -3.30 10.06 -33.51
N SER A 95 -3.74 11.03 -34.33
CA SER A 95 -2.86 11.93 -35.07
C SER A 95 -2.38 13.09 -34.20
N PHE A 96 -1.10 13.44 -34.31
CA PHE A 96 -0.44 14.47 -33.50
C PHE A 96 -0.29 15.76 -34.30
N GLU A 97 -1.17 16.74 -34.12
CA GLU A 97 -1.04 18.03 -34.81
C GLU A 97 0.00 18.94 -34.13
N ASP A 98 0.17 18.80 -32.80
CA ASP A 98 1.08 19.60 -31.97
C ASP A 98 2.04 18.75 -31.10
N GLY A 99 2.12 17.43 -31.37
CA GLY A 99 2.90 16.49 -30.57
C GLY A 99 2.24 16.05 -29.26
N ARG A 100 1.01 16.50 -28.96
CA ARG A 100 0.22 16.00 -27.83
C ARG A 100 -0.55 14.74 -28.22
N VAL A 101 -0.61 13.80 -27.28
CA VAL A 101 -1.46 12.61 -27.40
C VAL A 101 -2.80 12.92 -26.71
N PRO A 102 -3.93 13.01 -27.44
CA PRO A 102 -5.24 13.22 -26.84
C PRO A 102 -5.73 11.91 -26.21
N TYR A 103 -5.13 11.52 -25.09
CA TYR A 103 -5.38 10.25 -24.41
C TYR A 103 -6.86 10.05 -24.09
N GLU A 104 -7.62 11.12 -23.83
CA GLU A 104 -9.06 11.11 -23.62
C GLU A 104 -9.86 10.50 -24.80
N ASN A 105 -9.29 10.53 -26.01
CA ASN A 105 -9.91 9.99 -27.23
C ASN A 105 -9.34 8.61 -27.61
N ALA A 106 -8.40 8.06 -26.85
CA ALA A 106 -7.84 6.74 -27.10
C ALA A 106 -8.87 5.63 -26.84
N GLU A 107 -8.62 4.46 -27.41
CA GLU A 107 -9.36 3.25 -27.06
C GLU A 107 -8.82 2.71 -25.72
N TYR A 108 -9.66 2.62 -24.70
CA TYR A 108 -9.29 2.05 -23.40
C TYR A 108 -9.77 0.61 -23.29
N PHE A 109 -9.02 -0.20 -22.53
CA PHE A 109 -9.33 -1.61 -22.32
C PHE A 109 -9.69 -1.92 -20.86
N ASN A 110 -10.49 -2.97 -20.68
CA ASN A 110 -10.76 -3.65 -19.41
C ASN A 110 -10.84 -5.18 -19.62
N ASP A 111 -10.24 -5.67 -20.70
CA ASP A 111 -10.07 -7.10 -20.94
C ASP A 111 -9.03 -7.68 -19.97
N ILE A 112 -9.10 -8.99 -19.75
CA ILE A 112 -8.21 -9.73 -18.87
C ILE A 112 -7.64 -10.92 -19.63
N TRP A 113 -6.32 -11.00 -19.63
CA TRP A 113 -5.56 -12.05 -20.31
C TRP A 113 -4.61 -12.74 -19.34
N TYR A 114 -4.25 -13.99 -19.65
CA TYR A 114 -3.12 -14.65 -19.03
C TYR A 114 -2.27 -15.41 -20.04
N SER A 115 -1.03 -15.70 -19.66
CA SER A 115 -0.14 -16.64 -20.34
C SER A 115 0.65 -17.48 -19.34
N GLU A 116 0.95 -18.72 -19.70
CA GLU A 116 1.81 -19.63 -18.95
C GLU A 116 3.28 -19.54 -19.38
N ASP A 117 3.56 -19.05 -20.59
CA ASP A 117 4.87 -19.08 -21.24
C ASP A 117 5.35 -17.70 -21.75
N GLY A 118 4.52 -16.66 -21.63
CA GLY A 118 4.77 -15.32 -22.14
C GLY A 118 4.57 -15.15 -23.65
N ALA A 119 4.35 -16.23 -24.40
CA ALA A 119 4.21 -16.23 -25.85
C ALA A 119 2.75 -16.42 -26.27
N ASN A 120 2.09 -17.41 -25.67
CA ASN A 120 0.72 -17.81 -25.96
C ASN A 120 -0.20 -17.25 -24.89
N TRP A 121 -1.17 -16.44 -25.31
CA TRP A 121 -2.05 -15.76 -24.38
C TRP A 121 -3.52 -16.07 -24.61
N THR A 122 -4.25 -16.21 -23.51
CA THR A 122 -5.67 -16.57 -23.48
C THR A 122 -6.48 -15.44 -22.88
N ARG A 123 -7.52 -14.99 -23.59
CA ARG A 123 -8.48 -14.00 -23.07
C ARG A 123 -9.44 -14.70 -22.13
N VAL A 124 -9.47 -14.28 -20.86
CA VAL A 124 -10.40 -14.82 -19.86
C VAL A 124 -11.69 -14.01 -19.85
N VAL A 125 -11.55 -12.69 -19.97
CA VAL A 125 -12.67 -11.75 -19.89
C VAL A 125 -12.47 -10.71 -20.99
N GLU A 126 -13.49 -10.52 -21.82
CA GLU A 126 -13.49 -9.48 -22.85
C GLU A 126 -13.85 -8.11 -22.27
N HIS A 127 -14.83 -8.07 -21.37
CA HIS A 127 -15.25 -6.84 -20.67
C HIS A 127 -15.41 -7.11 -19.17
N ALA A 128 -14.45 -6.64 -18.37
CA ALA A 128 -14.55 -6.72 -16.92
C ALA A 128 -15.67 -5.81 -16.38
N PRO A 129 -16.17 -6.06 -15.14
CA PRO A 129 -17.30 -5.30 -14.58
C PRO A 129 -16.95 -3.86 -14.17
N TRP A 130 -15.70 -3.42 -14.33
CA TRP A 130 -15.28 -2.03 -14.13
C TRP A 130 -15.03 -1.33 -15.46
N PRO A 131 -15.16 0.01 -15.52
CA PRO A 131 -14.88 0.75 -16.75
C PRO A 131 -13.42 0.59 -17.24
N PRO A 132 -13.21 0.64 -18.57
CA PRO A 132 -11.88 0.67 -19.18
C PRO A 132 -10.96 1.75 -18.61
N ARG A 133 -9.70 1.38 -18.35
CA ARG A 133 -8.75 2.25 -17.63
C ARG A 133 -7.29 1.93 -17.93
N ARG A 134 -6.44 2.94 -17.74
CA ARG A 134 -4.98 2.88 -17.87
C ARG A 134 -4.28 3.23 -16.55
N SER A 135 -3.00 2.89 -16.46
CA SER A 135 -2.12 3.24 -15.33
C SER A 135 -2.63 2.73 -13.97
N GLN A 136 -3.36 1.62 -14.00
CA GLN A 136 -3.78 0.82 -12.85
C GLN A 136 -2.63 -0.08 -12.38
N GLN A 137 -2.71 -0.56 -11.14
CA GLN A 137 -1.79 -1.55 -10.57
C GLN A 137 -2.49 -2.89 -10.38
N LEU A 138 -1.81 -3.99 -10.74
CA LEU A 138 -2.16 -5.34 -10.30
C LEU A 138 -1.26 -5.74 -9.12
N ALA A 139 -1.87 -6.14 -8.01
CA ALA A 139 -1.17 -6.59 -6.81
C ALA A 139 -1.64 -7.99 -6.39
N VAL A 140 -0.69 -8.84 -6.01
CA VAL A 140 -1.00 -10.13 -5.38
C VAL A 140 -1.07 -9.93 -3.88
N PHE A 141 -2.25 -10.13 -3.30
CA PHE A 141 -2.45 -10.01 -1.86
C PHE A 141 -3.47 -11.04 -1.37
N LYS A 142 -3.15 -11.71 -0.26
CA LYS A 142 -3.99 -12.78 0.33
C LYS A 142 -4.45 -13.82 -0.69
N ARG A 143 -3.50 -14.31 -1.52
CA ARG A 143 -3.75 -15.31 -2.58
C ARG A 143 -4.83 -14.89 -3.59
N LYS A 144 -4.94 -13.60 -3.87
CA LYS A 144 -5.83 -13.03 -4.88
C LYS A 144 -5.09 -11.96 -5.69
N LEU A 145 -5.56 -11.72 -6.91
CA LEU A 145 -5.19 -10.54 -7.68
C LEU A 145 -6.13 -9.39 -7.31
N TRP A 146 -5.54 -8.23 -7.05
CA TRP A 146 -6.23 -6.99 -6.76
C TRP A 146 -5.86 -5.97 -7.83
N LEU A 147 -6.86 -5.30 -8.39
CA LEU A 147 -6.68 -4.17 -9.27
C LEU A 147 -6.94 -2.89 -8.46
N VAL A 148 -6.01 -1.93 -8.53
CA VAL A 148 -6.10 -0.69 -7.76
C VAL A 148 -5.80 0.51 -8.66
N GLY A 149 -6.64 1.54 -8.54
CA GLY A 149 -6.44 2.83 -9.20
C GLY A 149 -6.61 2.79 -10.72
N GLY A 150 -5.87 3.68 -11.39
CA GLY A 150 -5.97 3.93 -12.83
C GLY A 150 -6.99 5.02 -13.18
N TRP A 151 -6.88 5.49 -14.41
CA TRP A 151 -7.71 6.55 -14.98
C TRP A 151 -8.38 6.07 -16.27
N GLY A 152 -9.66 6.40 -16.44
CA GLY A 152 -10.41 6.19 -17.66
C GLY A 152 -11.29 7.40 -17.94
N PRO A 153 -11.63 7.69 -19.21
CA PRO A 153 -12.36 8.90 -19.59
C PRO A 153 -13.80 8.96 -19.06
N LYS A 154 -14.33 7.85 -18.53
CA LYS A 154 -15.72 7.76 -18.01
C LYS A 154 -15.82 8.01 -16.51
N ASP A 155 -14.78 7.71 -15.75
CA ASP A 155 -14.86 7.56 -14.29
C ASP A 155 -13.57 7.96 -13.54
N GLY A 156 -12.65 8.66 -14.21
CA GLY A 156 -11.35 9.06 -13.67
C GLY A 156 -11.13 10.57 -13.64
#